data_AF-A0A9E1IJR8-F1
#
_entry.id   AF-A0A9E1IJR8-F1
#
_cell.length_a   1.000
_cell.length_b   1.000
_cell.length_c   1.000
_cell.angle_alpha   90.00
_cell.angle_beta   90.00
_cell.angle_gamma   90.00
#
_symmetry.space_group_name_H-M   'P 1'
#
loop_
_entity.id
_entity.type
_entity.pdbx_description
1 polymer ?
#
loop_
_entity_poly.entity_id
_entity_poly.type
_entity_poly.pdbx_seq_one_letter_code
_entity_poly.pdbx_strand_id
1 'polypeptide(L)'
;MKNFSRANIIWFVAIVLMVLLYLGLARGNKNSEKIPFATFMEQVEKGHIKEVTFKGQRIKGKFANDKAFTSIGPRMLEPVYNVLVEKGITPNFEEVEDDSLWLTGLFSLLPLLVMVGLFLWFMRNLQGTNGRAMNFGKSKAKLQTESSRRVTFDDVAGIDECNEELEEIIEFLKDPRKFTRLGGRIPKGVLLMGPPGTGKTLLARAVAGEAGVPFFSISGSDFVEMFVGVGASRVRDLFEQGKKHAPCIIFIDEIDAVGRHRGAG
;
A
#
# COMPACT_ATOMS: atom_id res chain seq x y z
N MET A 1 -3.18 -5.77 -16.11
CA MET A 1 -2.89 -4.92 -14.92
C MET A 1 -1.92 -5.53 -13.89
N LYS A 2 -1.47 -6.80 -14.00
CA LYS A 2 -0.52 -7.43 -13.03
C LYS A 2 0.96 -7.02 -13.18
N ASN A 3 1.34 -6.39 -14.29
CA ASN A 3 2.75 -6.11 -14.61
C ASN A 3 3.22 -4.72 -14.13
N PHE A 4 2.29 -3.81 -13.83
CA PHE A 4 2.62 -2.42 -13.49
C PHE A 4 3.08 -2.26 -12.03
N SER A 5 2.59 -3.09 -11.09
CA SER A 5 3.06 -3.08 -9.70
C SER A 5 4.42 -3.76 -9.51
N ARG A 6 4.69 -4.83 -10.27
CA ARG A 6 5.96 -5.56 -10.20
C ARG A 6 7.12 -4.74 -10.77
N ALA A 7 6.90 -4.04 -11.89
CA ALA A 7 7.92 -3.19 -12.52
C ALA A 7 8.36 -2.04 -11.59
N ASN A 8 7.42 -1.41 -10.88
CA ASN A 8 7.73 -0.32 -9.96
C ASN A 8 8.46 -0.80 -8.69
N ILE A 9 8.14 -2.00 -8.18
CA ILE A 9 8.85 -2.60 -7.05
C ILE A 9 10.29 -2.97 -7.44
N ILE A 10 10.48 -3.53 -8.63
CA ILE A 10 11.82 -3.90 -9.13
C ILE A 10 12.70 -2.65 -9.28
N TRP A 11 12.16 -1.56 -9.82
CA TRP A 11 12.88 -0.30 -9.94
C TRP A 11 13.22 0.32 -8.57
N PHE A 12 12.30 0.27 -7.62
CA PHE A 12 12.56 0.75 -6.25
C PHE A 12 13.69 -0.04 -5.57
N VAL A 13 13.63 -1.37 -5.66
CA VAL A 13 14.67 -2.25 -5.10
C VAL A 13 16.02 -2.00 -5.78
N ALA A 14 16.05 -1.80 -7.10
CA ALA A 14 17.27 -1.50 -7.85
C ALA A 14 17.90 -0.16 -7.43
N ILE A 15 17.10 0.88 -7.21
CA ILE A 15 17.57 2.19 -6.74
C ILE A 15 18.15 2.08 -5.33
N VAL A 16 17.45 1.39 -4.42
CA VAL A 16 17.93 1.18 -3.04
C VAL A 16 19.25 0.40 -3.03
N LEU A 17 19.36 -0.65 -3.84
CA LEU A 17 20.60 -1.42 -3.99
C LEU A 17 21.75 -0.57 -4.55
N MET A 18 21.47 0.30 -5.52
CA MET A 18 22.48 1.17 -6.11
C MET A 18 22.96 2.23 -5.12
N VAL A 19 22.07 2.77 -4.29
CA VAL A 19 22.41 3.71 -3.20
C VAL A 19 23.22 3.00 -2.11
N LEU A 20 22.84 1.78 -1.72
CA LEU A 20 23.61 0.98 -0.75
C LEU A 20 24.99 0.61 -1.29
N LEU A 21 25.09 0.26 -2.58
CA LEU A 21 26.37 0.01 -3.25
C LEU A 21 27.22 1.26 -3.28
N TYR A 22 26.64 2.42 -3.62
CA TYR A 22 27.33 3.70 -3.60
C TYR A 22 27.81 4.07 -2.20
N LEU A 23 26.98 3.91 -1.16
CA LEU A 23 27.37 4.14 0.23
C LEU A 23 28.47 3.18 0.71
N GLY A 24 28.43 1.93 0.24
CA GLY A 24 29.44 0.91 0.51
C GLY A 24 30.78 1.25 -0.17
N LEU A 25 30.75 1.70 -1.41
CA LEU A 25 31.94 2.10 -2.17
C LEU A 25 32.50 3.47 -1.74
N ALA A 26 31.63 4.39 -1.32
CA ALA A 26 32.01 5.70 -0.78
C ALA A 26 32.63 5.61 0.62
N ARG A 27 32.43 4.50 1.34
CA ARG A 27 33.32 4.08 2.44
C ARG A 27 34.64 3.58 1.86
N GLY A 28 35.37 4.48 1.20
CA GLY A 28 36.70 4.23 0.69
C GLY A 28 37.58 3.64 1.78
N ASN A 29 38.23 2.53 1.42
CA ASN A 29 39.10 1.70 2.24
C ASN A 29 40.24 2.52 2.86
N LYS A 30 40.00 3.16 4.02
CA LYS A 30 41.04 3.83 4.81
C LYS A 30 41.80 2.76 5.62
N ASN A 31 42.60 1.97 4.91
CA ASN A 31 43.55 0.97 5.46
C ASN A 31 44.74 1.63 6.20
N SER A 32 44.53 2.79 6.84
CA SER A 32 45.52 3.40 7.72
C SER A 32 45.26 2.93 9.15
N GLU A 33 46.22 2.24 9.74
CA GLU A 33 46.13 1.84 11.15
C GLU A 33 46.06 3.08 12.03
N LYS A 34 45.06 3.16 12.92
CA LYS A 34 44.93 4.26 13.87
C LYS A 34 45.79 3.95 15.09
N ILE A 35 46.86 4.70 15.28
CA ILE A 35 47.77 4.53 16.42
C ILE A 35 47.62 5.71 17.40
N PRO A 36 47.62 5.46 18.72
CA PRO A 36 47.69 6.52 19.72
C PRO A 36 48.94 7.41 19.56
N PHE A 37 48.85 8.67 19.96
CA PHE A 37 49.98 9.62 19.87
C PHE A 37 51.21 9.15 20.65
N ALA A 38 51.02 8.54 21.82
CA ALA A 38 52.10 7.98 22.62
C ALA A 38 52.87 6.88 21.85
N THR A 39 52.13 5.99 21.16
CA THR A 39 52.72 4.94 20.33
C THR A 39 53.42 5.52 19.10
N PHE A 40 52.89 6.60 18.52
CA PHE A 40 53.60 7.33 17.46
C PHE A 40 54.94 7.87 17.96
N MET A 41 54.97 8.57 19.09
CA MET A 41 56.21 9.12 19.65
C MET A 41 57.22 8.02 20.00
N GLU A 42 56.77 6.90 20.57
CA GLU A 42 57.62 5.74 20.82
C GLU A 42 58.26 5.18 19.53
N GLN A 43 57.50 5.15 18.43
CA GLN A 43 57.99 4.68 17.13
C GLN A 43 58.91 5.72 16.44
N VAL A 44 58.74 7.01 16.73
CA VAL A 44 59.68 8.08 16.33
C VAL A 44 61.02 7.86 17.04
N GLU A 45 60.99 7.62 18.35
CA GLU A 45 62.21 7.43 19.16
C GLU A 45 63.00 6.20 18.74
N LYS A 46 62.30 5.11 18.41
CA LYS A 46 62.87 3.85 17.89
C LYS A 46 63.34 3.92 16.44
N GLY A 47 63.09 5.02 15.73
CA GLY A 47 63.52 5.22 14.34
C GLY A 47 62.76 4.37 13.32
N HIS A 48 61.53 3.95 13.63
CA HIS A 48 60.73 3.09 12.75
C HIS A 48 59.83 3.87 11.79
N ILE A 49 60.00 5.18 11.70
CA ILE A 49 59.17 6.08 10.89
C ILE A 49 60.00 6.64 9.74
N LYS A 50 59.47 6.53 8.53
CA LYS A 50 60.13 6.92 7.28
C LYS A 50 59.69 8.30 6.82
N GLU A 51 58.39 8.57 6.90
CA GLU A 51 57.78 9.81 6.44
C GLU A 51 56.65 10.23 7.38
N VAL A 52 56.57 11.53 7.68
CA VAL A 52 55.50 12.14 8.48
C VAL A 52 54.95 13.34 7.74
N THR A 53 53.63 13.40 7.64
CA THR A 53 52.87 14.51 7.08
C THR A 53 51.88 15.02 8.11
N PHE A 54 51.96 16.30 8.43
CA PHE A 54 51.03 16.98 9.32
C PHE A 54 49.93 17.66 8.52
N LYS A 55 48.67 17.37 8.88
CA LYS A 55 47.45 18.08 8.43
C LYS A 55 46.70 18.58 9.66
N GLY A 56 47.01 19.80 10.12
CA GLY A 56 46.50 20.33 11.39
C GLY A 56 46.88 19.41 12.56
N GLN A 57 45.90 18.89 13.30
CA GLN A 57 46.12 17.93 14.41
C GLN A 57 46.26 16.48 13.94
N ARG A 58 46.03 16.19 12.65
CA ARG A 58 46.07 14.83 12.12
C ARG A 58 47.46 14.55 11.55
N ILE A 59 48.11 13.54 12.11
CA ILE A 59 49.42 13.06 11.68
C ILE A 59 49.18 11.84 10.78
N LYS A 60 49.68 11.89 9.55
CA LYS A 60 49.75 10.74 8.65
C LYS A 60 51.22 10.38 8.45
N GLY A 61 51.53 9.11 8.34
CA GLY A 61 52.90 8.70 8.06
C GLY A 61 53.00 7.28 7.58
N LYS A 62 54.22 6.91 7.20
CA LYS A 62 54.59 5.55 6.84
C LYS A 62 55.68 5.06 7.77
N PHE A 63 55.48 3.85 8.28
CA PHE A 63 56.52 3.12 8.98
C PHE A 63 57.61 2.68 8.00
N ALA A 64 58.77 2.28 8.51
CA ALA A 64 59.88 1.72 7.72
C ALA A 64 59.48 0.45 6.94
N ASN A 65 58.40 -0.23 7.33
CA ASN A 65 57.81 -1.38 6.64
C ASN A 65 56.74 -1.00 5.58
N ASP A 66 56.69 0.28 5.17
CA ASP A 66 55.74 0.89 4.24
C ASP A 66 54.25 0.80 4.65
N LYS A 67 53.93 0.41 5.89
CA LYS A 67 52.56 0.49 6.42
C LYS A 67 52.18 1.93 6.75
N ALA A 68 51.02 2.35 6.26
CA ALA A 68 50.47 3.67 6.53
C ALA A 68 49.76 3.71 7.89
N PHE A 69 50.03 4.77 8.67
CA PHE A 69 49.35 5.01 9.93
C PHE A 69 48.72 6.40 9.98
N THR A 70 47.74 6.54 10.87
CA THR A 70 47.16 7.84 11.25
C THR A 70 47.19 7.98 12.76
N SER A 71 47.64 9.14 13.24
CA SER A 71 47.58 9.53 14.64
C SER A 71 46.98 10.93 14.79
N ILE A 72 46.56 11.28 16.00
CA ILE A 72 46.05 12.61 16.34
C ILE A 72 46.99 13.21 17.36
N GLY A 73 47.66 14.30 16.99
CA GLY A 73 48.67 14.96 17.80
C GLY A 73 48.13 16.15 18.61
N PRO A 74 48.95 16.69 19.51
CA PRO A 74 48.65 17.90 20.24
C PRO A 74 48.49 19.11 19.30
N ARG A 75 47.74 20.11 19.76
CA ARG A 75 47.51 21.36 19.00
C ARG A 75 48.78 22.19 18.80
N MET A 76 49.79 21.99 19.64
CA MET A 76 51.10 22.63 19.60
C MET A 76 52.12 21.64 19.03
N LEU A 77 52.68 21.94 17.86
CA LEU A 77 53.51 21.01 17.09
C LEU A 77 55.01 21.28 17.27
N GLU A 78 55.44 22.42 17.83
CA GLU A 78 56.86 22.76 17.98
C GLU A 78 57.67 21.69 18.75
N PRO A 79 57.18 21.13 19.89
CA PRO A 79 57.94 20.11 20.61
C PRO A 79 58.13 18.82 19.81
N VAL A 80 57.15 18.47 18.98
CA VAL A 80 57.16 17.24 18.15
C VAL A 80 58.05 17.43 16.93
N TYR A 81 58.04 18.63 16.35
CA TYR A 81 58.89 18.99 15.21
C TYR A 81 60.38 18.86 15.57
N ASN A 82 60.80 19.38 16.73
CA ASN A 82 62.19 19.33 17.16
C ASN A 82 62.70 17.88 17.31
N VAL A 83 61.90 16.99 17.91
CA VAL A 83 62.24 15.57 18.07
C VAL A 83 62.34 14.83 16.73
N LEU A 84 61.49 15.19 15.75
CA LEU A 84 61.54 14.61 14.41
C LEU A 84 62.79 15.04 13.63
N VAL A 85 63.16 16.32 13.73
CA VAL A 85 64.34 16.87 13.06
C VAL A 85 65.64 16.33 13.68
N GLU A 86 65.71 16.18 15.01
CA GLU A 86 66.84 15.54 15.70
C GLU A 86 67.07 14.09 15.23
N LYS A 87 66.00 13.40 14.81
CA LYS A 87 66.04 12.03 14.26
C LYS A 87 66.19 11.99 12.74
N GLY A 88 66.38 13.14 12.08
CA GLY A 88 66.61 13.23 10.63
C GLY A 88 65.35 13.02 9.77
N ILE A 89 64.16 13.09 10.36
CA ILE A 89 62.88 12.99 9.64
C ILE A 89 62.45 14.41 9.27
N THR A 90 62.31 14.71 7.97
CA THR A 90 61.79 16.00 7.51
C THR A 90 60.26 15.92 7.40
N PRO A 91 59.51 16.59 8.29
CA PRO A 91 58.07 16.52 8.25
C PRO A 91 57.51 17.40 7.13
N ASN A 92 56.59 16.84 6.33
CA ASN A 92 55.86 17.62 5.33
C ASN A 92 54.63 18.25 5.99
N PHE A 93 54.39 19.53 5.76
CA PHE A 93 53.20 20.22 6.24
C PHE A 93 52.28 20.45 5.05
N GLU A 94 51.13 19.81 5.08
CA GLU A 94 50.07 20.09 4.11
C GLU A 94 49.08 21.04 4.77
N GLU A 95 48.73 22.12 4.06
CA GLU A 95 47.65 23.00 4.49
C GLU A 95 46.38 22.17 4.68
N VAL A 96 45.60 22.54 5.70
CA VAL A 96 44.26 22.00 5.85
C VAL A 96 43.46 22.60 4.70
N GLU A 97 43.44 21.91 3.56
CA GLU A 97 42.40 22.13 2.57
C GLU A 97 41.09 21.89 3.32
N ASP A 98 40.38 22.98 3.59
CA ASP A 98 38.98 22.93 4.00
C ASP A 98 38.24 22.24 2.85
N ASP A 99 38.18 20.91 2.91
CA ASP A 99 37.44 20.06 1.99
C ASP A 99 36.03 20.64 1.91
N SER A 100 35.83 21.45 0.87
CA SER A 100 34.69 22.33 0.61
C SER A 100 33.44 21.87 1.36
N LEU A 101 33.25 22.38 2.58
CA LEU A 101 32.16 21.96 3.47
C LEU A 101 30.80 22.14 2.77
N TRP A 102 30.73 23.10 1.85
CA TRP A 102 29.59 23.35 0.98
C TRP A 102 29.40 22.26 -0.09
N LEU A 103 30.46 21.78 -0.76
CA LEU A 103 30.37 20.66 -1.71
C LEU A 103 30.00 19.37 -0.98
N THR A 104 30.63 19.10 0.17
CA THR A 104 30.31 17.94 1.01
C THR A 104 28.85 17.98 1.47
N GLY A 105 28.36 19.15 1.89
CA GLY A 105 26.96 19.36 2.24
C GLY A 105 26.00 19.14 1.06
N LEU A 106 26.34 19.64 -0.13
CA LEU A 106 25.54 19.50 -1.35
C LEU A 106 25.43 18.03 -1.78
N PHE A 107 26.55 17.30 -1.80
CA PHE A 107 26.57 15.87 -2.11
C PHE A 107 25.88 15.02 -1.04
N SER A 108 25.88 15.47 0.23
CA SER A 108 25.11 14.81 1.29
C SER A 108 23.60 15.06 1.19
N LEU A 109 23.17 16.18 0.59
CA LEU A 109 21.75 16.50 0.40
C LEU A 109 21.14 15.84 -0.84
N LEU A 110 21.96 15.51 -1.85
CA LEU A 110 21.51 14.86 -3.09
C LEU A 110 20.67 13.59 -2.84
N PRO A 111 21.10 12.64 -1.98
CA PRO A 111 20.30 11.45 -1.66
C PRO A 111 18.94 11.80 -1.04
N LEU A 112 18.87 12.84 -0.20
CA LEU A 112 17.63 13.30 0.42
C LEU A 112 16.67 13.87 -0.63
N LEU A 113 17.18 14.69 -1.55
CA LEU A 113 16.38 15.26 -2.64
C LEU A 113 15.83 14.20 -3.58
N VAL A 114 16.65 13.20 -3.95
CA VAL A 114 16.21 12.05 -4.76
C VAL A 114 15.12 11.27 -4.02
N MET A 115 15.27 11.05 -2.71
CA MET A 115 14.27 10.34 -1.91
C MET A 115 12.94 11.10 -1.81
N VAL A 116 12.98 12.42 -1.60
CA VAL A 116 11.77 13.27 -1.60
C VAL A 116 11.12 13.31 -2.99
N GLY A 117 11.90 13.41 -4.06
CA GLY A 117 11.39 13.37 -5.44
C GLY A 117 10.70 12.05 -5.78
N LEU A 118 11.30 10.92 -5.40
CA LEU A 118 10.69 9.59 -5.56
C LEU A 118 9.43 9.44 -4.71
N PHE A 119 9.41 9.98 -3.49
CA PHE A 119 8.25 9.96 -2.63
C PHE A 119 7.07 10.74 -3.23
N LEU A 120 7.33 11.94 -3.75
CA LEU A 120 6.31 12.76 -4.43
C LEU A 120 5.80 12.09 -5.72
N TRP A 121 6.69 11.49 -6.50
CA TRP A 121 6.32 10.72 -7.69
C TRP A 121 5.48 9.48 -7.33
N PHE A 122 5.81 8.80 -6.22
CA PHE A 122 5.06 7.66 -5.71
C PHE A 122 3.67 8.06 -5.21
N MET A 123 3.55 9.16 -4.45
CA MET A 123 2.24 9.71 -4.04
C MET A 123 1.36 10.05 -5.25
N ARG A 124 1.95 10.63 -6.30
CA ARG A 124 1.22 10.94 -7.54
C ARG A 124 0.73 9.67 -8.25
N ASN A 125 1.54 8.60 -8.27
CA ASN A 125 1.16 7.33 -8.87
C ASN A 125 0.15 6.53 -8.02
N LEU A 126 0.17 6.69 -6.69
CA LEU A 126 -0.84 6.10 -5.80
C LEU A 126 -2.20 6.77 -5.93
N GLN A 127 -2.26 8.09 -6.17
CA GLN A 127 -3.51 8.80 -6.48
C GLN A 127 -4.15 8.36 -7.81
N GLY A 128 -3.39 7.73 -8.73
CA GLY A 128 -3.96 7.05 -9.90
C GLY A 128 -4.77 5.79 -9.57
N THR A 129 -4.71 5.30 -8.31
CA THR A 129 -5.49 4.17 -7.78
C THR A 129 -6.63 4.66 -6.84
N ASN A 130 -7.07 5.91 -7.00
CA ASN A 130 -8.11 6.60 -6.22
C ASN A 130 -9.53 5.97 -6.25
N GLY A 131 -9.71 4.77 -6.80
CA GLY A 131 -11.00 4.08 -6.83
C GLY A 131 -11.24 3.09 -5.69
N ARG A 132 -10.20 2.60 -4.99
CA ARG A 132 -10.38 1.46 -4.06
C ARG A 132 -10.65 1.84 -2.61
N ALA A 133 -10.13 2.96 -2.11
CA ALA A 133 -10.42 3.41 -0.75
C ALA A 133 -11.82 4.03 -0.60
N MET A 134 -12.40 4.56 -1.70
CA MET A 134 -13.73 5.17 -1.69
C MET A 134 -14.86 4.19 -2.08
N ASN A 135 -14.51 2.98 -2.53
CA ASN A 135 -15.47 1.91 -2.86
C ASN A 135 -15.85 1.02 -1.66
N PHE A 136 -15.37 1.30 -0.44
CA PHE A 136 -15.73 0.55 0.76
C PHE A 136 -17.21 0.68 1.15
N GLY A 137 -17.91 1.73 0.69
CA GLY A 137 -19.33 1.98 0.97
C GLY A 137 -20.31 1.62 -0.14
N LYS A 138 -19.84 1.25 -1.34
CA LYS A 138 -20.70 0.90 -2.47
C LYS A 138 -21.10 -0.57 -2.41
N SER A 139 -22.36 -0.84 -2.69
CA SER A 139 -22.93 -2.19 -2.77
C SER A 139 -22.22 -3.00 -3.86
N LYS A 140 -21.79 -4.23 -3.51
CA LYS A 140 -21.28 -5.23 -4.46
C LYS A 140 -22.42 -5.99 -5.16
N ALA A 141 -23.65 -5.46 -5.15
CA ALA A 141 -24.77 -6.10 -5.82
C ALA A 141 -24.42 -6.31 -7.30
N LYS A 142 -24.43 -7.57 -7.73
CA LYS A 142 -24.24 -7.94 -9.13
C LYS A 142 -25.49 -7.49 -9.88
N LEU A 143 -25.36 -6.38 -10.60
CA LEU A 143 -26.37 -5.97 -11.58
C LEU A 143 -26.32 -7.00 -12.71
N GLN A 144 -27.28 -7.92 -12.72
CA GLN A 144 -27.47 -8.80 -13.86
C GLN A 144 -28.22 -7.98 -14.91
N THR A 145 -27.47 -7.26 -15.73
CA THR A 145 -28.00 -6.67 -16.96
C THR A 145 -28.51 -7.80 -17.86
N GLU A 146 -29.52 -7.52 -18.67
CA GLU A 146 -30.32 -8.46 -19.47
C GLU A 146 -29.58 -9.53 -20.31
N SER A 147 -28.25 -9.50 -20.40
CA SER A 147 -27.43 -10.46 -21.15
C SER A 147 -27.14 -11.78 -20.41
N SER A 148 -27.60 -11.96 -19.15
CA SER A 148 -27.57 -13.27 -18.51
C SER A 148 -28.82 -14.06 -18.90
N ARG A 149 -28.66 -15.35 -19.21
CA ARG A 149 -29.75 -16.30 -19.53
C ARG A 149 -30.98 -16.02 -18.65
N ARG A 150 -32.06 -15.49 -19.26
CA ARG A 150 -33.32 -15.24 -18.57
C ARG A 150 -33.87 -16.58 -18.11
N VAL A 151 -34.08 -16.71 -16.80
CA VAL A 151 -34.76 -17.86 -16.20
C VAL A 151 -36.25 -17.52 -16.20
N THR A 152 -37.11 -18.42 -16.65
CA THR A 152 -38.58 -18.24 -16.69
C THR A 152 -39.26 -19.28 -15.81
N PHE A 153 -40.60 -19.23 -15.68
CA PHE A 153 -41.34 -20.23 -14.90
C PHE A 153 -41.19 -21.64 -15.46
N ASP A 154 -40.98 -21.77 -16.77
CA ASP A 154 -40.69 -23.05 -17.44
C ASP A 154 -39.41 -23.73 -16.91
N ASP A 155 -38.46 -22.97 -16.34
CA ASP A 155 -37.22 -23.48 -15.76
C ASP A 155 -37.39 -23.95 -14.29
N VAL A 156 -38.58 -23.77 -13.70
CA VAL A 156 -38.85 -24.08 -12.28
C VAL A 156 -39.96 -25.13 -12.17
N ALA A 157 -39.60 -26.33 -11.72
CA ALA A 157 -40.56 -27.42 -11.54
C ALA A 157 -41.24 -27.37 -10.16
N GLY A 158 -42.52 -27.77 -10.10
CA GLY A 158 -43.24 -28.04 -8.85
C GLY A 158 -43.70 -26.78 -8.09
N ILE A 159 -44.01 -25.70 -8.81
CA ILE A 159 -44.46 -24.42 -8.23
C ILE A 159 -45.94 -24.12 -8.48
N ASP A 160 -46.73 -25.12 -8.88
CA ASP A 160 -48.13 -24.96 -9.27
C ASP A 160 -48.98 -24.27 -8.20
N GLU A 161 -48.70 -24.52 -6.92
CA GLU A 161 -49.38 -23.90 -5.77
C GLU A 161 -49.01 -22.42 -5.56
N CYS A 162 -47.80 -22.01 -5.96
CA CYS A 162 -47.28 -20.65 -5.80
C CYS A 162 -47.55 -19.77 -7.03
N ASN A 163 -47.98 -20.36 -8.15
CA ASN A 163 -48.12 -19.64 -9.42
C ASN A 163 -49.14 -18.51 -9.35
N GLU A 164 -50.32 -18.72 -8.75
CA GLU A 164 -51.37 -17.68 -8.66
C GLU A 164 -50.90 -16.45 -7.87
N GLU A 165 -50.25 -16.64 -6.72
CA GLU A 165 -49.75 -15.53 -5.90
C GLU A 165 -48.59 -14.78 -6.57
N LEU A 166 -47.70 -15.51 -7.26
CA LEU A 166 -46.56 -14.91 -7.95
C LEU A 166 -46.96 -14.26 -9.28
N GLU A 167 -48.00 -14.75 -9.95
CA GLU A 167 -48.57 -14.14 -11.15
C GLU A 167 -49.11 -12.74 -10.88
N GLU A 168 -49.75 -12.50 -9.73
CA GLU A 168 -50.18 -11.16 -9.32
C GLU A 168 -48.98 -10.20 -9.23
N ILE A 169 -47.86 -10.67 -8.66
CA ILE A 169 -46.62 -9.88 -8.55
C ILE A 169 -46.02 -9.59 -9.93
N ILE A 170 -46.04 -10.57 -10.84
CA ILE A 170 -45.55 -10.41 -12.21
C ILE A 170 -46.41 -9.39 -12.95
N GLU A 171 -47.74 -9.48 -12.85
CA GLU A 171 -48.66 -8.54 -13.49
C GLU A 171 -48.43 -7.12 -12.96
N PHE A 172 -48.21 -6.98 -11.65
CA PHE A 172 -47.84 -5.71 -11.04
C PHE A 172 -46.53 -5.14 -11.60
N LEU A 173 -45.48 -5.95 -11.72
CA LEU A 173 -44.19 -5.50 -12.24
C LEU A 173 -44.27 -5.10 -13.72
N LYS A 174 -45.18 -5.71 -14.49
CA LYS A 174 -45.46 -5.37 -15.89
C LYS A 174 -46.26 -4.07 -16.03
N ASP A 175 -47.31 -3.87 -15.22
CA ASP A 175 -48.11 -2.63 -15.23
C ASP A 175 -48.43 -2.09 -13.81
N PRO A 176 -47.50 -1.35 -13.18
CA PRO A 176 -47.72 -0.77 -11.86
C PRO A 176 -48.86 0.25 -11.79
N ARG A 177 -49.22 0.87 -12.94
CA ARG A 177 -50.23 1.93 -13.00
C ARG A 177 -51.64 1.35 -12.89
N LYS A 178 -51.88 0.17 -13.46
CA LYS A 178 -53.16 -0.55 -13.36
C LYS A 178 -53.57 -0.76 -11.89
N PHE A 179 -52.66 -1.24 -11.06
CA PHE A 179 -52.91 -1.52 -9.63
C PHE A 179 -53.09 -0.25 -8.79
N THR A 180 -52.33 0.81 -9.10
CA THR A 180 -52.45 2.10 -8.39
C THR A 180 -53.80 2.77 -8.67
N ARG A 181 -54.34 2.64 -9.90
CA ARG A 181 -55.66 3.20 -10.29
C ARG A 181 -56.83 2.51 -9.60
N LEU A 182 -56.70 1.22 -9.29
CA LEU A 182 -57.71 0.43 -8.61
C LEU A 182 -57.67 0.60 -7.08
N GLY A 183 -56.75 1.43 -6.56
CA GLY A 183 -56.61 1.69 -5.12
C GLY A 183 -55.93 0.53 -4.35
N GLY A 184 -55.36 -0.44 -5.06
CA GLY A 184 -54.66 -1.57 -4.46
C GLY A 184 -53.38 -1.13 -3.73
N ARG A 185 -53.11 -1.72 -2.57
CA ARG A 185 -51.84 -1.53 -1.85
C ARG A 185 -50.83 -2.54 -2.36
N ILE A 186 -49.73 -2.03 -2.89
CA ILE A 186 -48.64 -2.86 -3.44
C ILE A 186 -47.90 -3.55 -2.28
N PRO A 187 -47.76 -4.89 -2.29
CA PRO A 187 -46.91 -5.59 -1.33
C PRO A 187 -45.46 -5.11 -1.51
N LYS A 188 -44.85 -4.61 -0.44
CA LYS A 188 -43.50 -4.03 -0.48
C LYS A 188 -42.38 -5.06 -0.42
N GLY A 189 -42.71 -6.30 -0.10
CA GLY A 189 -41.76 -7.40 0.02
C GLY A 189 -42.47 -8.73 0.19
N VAL A 190 -41.81 -9.78 -0.28
CA VAL A 190 -42.26 -11.17 -0.18
C VAL A 190 -41.14 -11.98 0.47
N LEU A 191 -41.52 -12.85 1.40
CA LEU A 191 -40.59 -13.72 2.10
C LEU A 191 -40.79 -15.15 1.63
N LEU A 192 -39.79 -15.68 0.91
CA LEU A 192 -39.77 -17.09 0.51
C LEU A 192 -39.13 -17.92 1.62
N MET A 193 -39.89 -18.82 2.25
CA MET A 193 -39.41 -19.72 3.30
C MET A 193 -39.45 -21.18 2.85
N GLY A 194 -38.46 -21.95 3.29
CA GLY A 194 -38.39 -23.38 3.04
C GLY A 194 -36.97 -23.93 3.22
N PRO A 195 -36.81 -25.26 3.27
CA PRO A 195 -35.51 -25.92 3.38
C PRO A 195 -34.46 -25.42 2.36
N PRO A 196 -33.15 -25.51 2.64
CA PRO A 196 -32.13 -25.20 1.64
C PRO A 196 -32.30 -26.11 0.41
N GLY A 197 -32.06 -25.57 -0.79
CA GLY A 197 -32.16 -26.33 -2.04
C GLY A 197 -33.56 -26.40 -2.68
N THR A 198 -34.61 -25.81 -2.09
CA THR A 198 -35.97 -25.78 -2.67
C THR A 198 -36.18 -24.74 -3.78
N GLY A 199 -35.12 -24.26 -4.41
CA GLY A 199 -35.24 -23.35 -5.56
C GLY A 199 -35.69 -21.92 -5.25
N LYS A 200 -35.71 -21.44 -4.00
CA LYS A 200 -36.10 -20.05 -3.65
C LYS A 200 -35.42 -18.97 -4.50
N THR A 201 -34.10 -19.05 -4.64
CA THR A 201 -33.31 -18.11 -5.46
C THR A 201 -33.61 -18.26 -6.95
N LEU A 202 -33.95 -19.48 -7.40
CA LEU A 202 -34.32 -19.76 -8.79
C LEU A 202 -35.71 -19.20 -9.10
N LEU A 203 -36.67 -19.38 -8.20
CA LEU A 203 -38.03 -18.85 -8.29
C LEU A 203 -38.02 -17.31 -8.33
N ALA A 204 -37.25 -16.65 -7.47
CA ALA A 204 -37.12 -15.18 -7.50
C ALA A 204 -36.52 -14.66 -8.82
N ARG A 205 -35.58 -15.41 -9.42
CA ARG A 205 -35.04 -15.10 -10.75
C ARG A 205 -36.08 -15.32 -11.86
N ALA A 206 -36.87 -16.37 -11.74
CA ALA A 206 -37.94 -16.70 -12.68
C ALA A 206 -39.02 -15.60 -12.70
N VAL A 207 -39.44 -15.10 -11.53
CA VAL A 207 -40.38 -13.97 -11.42
C VAL A 207 -39.83 -12.72 -12.11
N ALA A 208 -38.54 -12.41 -11.91
CA ALA A 208 -37.90 -11.27 -12.59
C ALA A 208 -37.84 -11.46 -14.11
N GLY A 209 -37.53 -12.68 -14.56
CA GLY A 209 -37.47 -13.05 -15.98
C GLY A 209 -38.83 -12.97 -16.66
N GLU A 210 -39.89 -13.46 -16.01
CA GLU A 210 -41.27 -13.38 -16.48
C GLU A 210 -41.78 -11.95 -16.58
N ALA A 211 -41.44 -11.11 -15.58
CA ALA A 211 -41.77 -9.70 -15.56
C ALA A 211 -40.90 -8.86 -16.53
N GLY A 212 -39.76 -9.39 -16.97
CA GLY A 212 -38.80 -8.67 -17.81
C GLY A 212 -38.14 -7.48 -17.11
N VAL A 213 -37.96 -7.55 -15.79
CA VAL A 213 -37.42 -6.46 -14.97
C VAL A 213 -36.00 -6.75 -14.47
N PRO A 214 -35.18 -5.74 -14.16
CA PRO A 214 -33.86 -5.94 -13.58
C PRO A 214 -33.90 -6.71 -12.25
N PHE A 215 -32.96 -7.63 -12.07
CA PHE A 215 -32.81 -8.44 -10.85
C PHE A 215 -31.51 -8.07 -10.12
N PHE A 216 -31.65 -7.47 -8.94
CA PHE A 216 -30.55 -7.19 -8.02
C PHE A 216 -30.50 -8.29 -6.97
N SER A 217 -29.31 -8.87 -6.74
CA SER A 217 -29.12 -9.91 -5.73
C SER A 217 -27.95 -9.58 -4.82
N ILE A 218 -28.16 -9.79 -3.52
CA ILE A 218 -27.16 -9.66 -2.44
C ILE A 218 -27.41 -10.76 -1.41
N SER A 219 -26.37 -11.23 -0.73
CA SER A 219 -26.57 -12.11 0.43
C SER A 219 -26.72 -11.28 1.71
N GLY A 220 -27.59 -11.72 2.61
CA GLY A 220 -27.79 -11.11 3.92
C GLY A 220 -26.51 -11.11 4.76
N SER A 221 -25.67 -12.13 4.59
CA SER A 221 -24.35 -12.21 5.20
C SER A 221 -23.38 -11.11 4.73
N ASP A 222 -23.56 -10.54 3.52
CA ASP A 222 -22.75 -9.41 3.02
C ASP A 222 -23.01 -8.10 3.79
N PHE A 223 -24.06 -8.04 4.61
CA PHE A 223 -24.35 -6.90 5.47
C PHE A 223 -23.72 -7.01 6.86
N VAL A 224 -23.28 -8.21 7.26
CA VAL A 224 -22.66 -8.47 8.57
C VAL A 224 -21.14 -8.39 8.41
N GLU A 225 -20.59 -7.19 8.61
CA GLU A 225 -19.14 -6.96 8.50
C GLU A 225 -18.53 -6.47 9.82
N MET A 226 -17.21 -6.65 9.97
CA MET A 226 -16.43 -6.23 11.14
C MET A 226 -16.43 -4.70 11.37
N PHE A 227 -16.75 -3.92 10.33
CA PHE A 227 -16.73 -2.46 10.38
C PHE A 227 -18.13 -1.89 10.57
N VAL A 228 -18.33 -1.20 11.70
CA VAL A 228 -19.59 -0.54 12.05
C VAL A 228 -20.02 0.44 10.95
N GLY A 229 -21.28 0.35 10.52
CA GLY A 229 -21.89 1.27 9.56
C GLY A 229 -21.69 0.91 8.08
N VAL A 230 -20.79 -0.01 7.74
CA VAL A 230 -20.57 -0.44 6.34
C VAL A 230 -21.77 -1.20 5.79
N GLY A 231 -22.33 -2.14 6.58
CA GLY A 231 -23.55 -2.87 6.21
C GLY A 231 -24.74 -1.94 5.93
N ALA A 232 -24.96 -0.95 6.80
CA ALA A 232 -26.04 0.04 6.65
C ALA A 232 -25.87 0.91 5.39
N SER A 233 -24.63 1.28 5.03
CA SER A 233 -24.35 2.02 3.79
C SER A 233 -24.72 1.20 2.55
N ARG A 234 -24.40 -0.10 2.54
CA ARG A 234 -24.71 -1.00 1.41
C ARG A 234 -26.20 -1.20 1.22
N VAL A 235 -26.97 -1.33 2.31
CA VAL A 235 -28.44 -1.40 2.23
C VAL A 235 -28.97 -0.14 1.55
N ARG A 236 -28.53 1.05 1.98
CA ARG A 236 -28.98 2.31 1.36
C ARG A 236 -28.63 2.38 -0.12
N ASP A 237 -27.38 2.10 -0.49
CA ASP A 237 -26.93 2.14 -1.89
C ASP A 237 -27.67 1.12 -2.76
N LEU A 238 -27.95 -0.10 -2.25
CA LEU A 238 -28.75 -1.10 -2.95
C LEU A 238 -30.17 -0.59 -3.27
N PHE A 239 -30.85 0.00 -2.28
CA PHE A 239 -32.19 0.55 -2.49
C PHE A 239 -32.18 1.82 -3.37
N GLU A 240 -31.12 2.63 -3.32
CA GLU A 240 -30.95 3.77 -4.23
C GLU A 240 -30.74 3.32 -5.68
N GLN A 241 -29.94 2.28 -5.91
CA GLN A 241 -29.75 1.70 -7.23
C GLN A 241 -31.06 1.08 -7.74
N GLY A 242 -31.77 0.31 -6.91
CA GLY A 242 -33.08 -0.26 -7.27
C GLY A 242 -34.09 0.82 -7.67
N LYS A 243 -34.18 1.93 -6.92
CA LYS A 243 -35.07 3.06 -7.26
C LYS A 243 -34.75 3.67 -8.63
N LYS A 244 -33.48 3.73 -9.03
CA LYS A 244 -33.07 4.26 -10.35
C LYS A 244 -33.43 3.33 -11.50
N HIS A 245 -33.58 2.03 -11.22
CA HIS A 245 -33.88 0.99 -12.21
C HIS A 245 -35.31 0.43 -12.07
N ALA A 246 -36.22 1.16 -11.39
CA ALA A 246 -37.60 0.72 -11.19
C ALA A 246 -38.39 0.69 -12.52
N PRO A 247 -39.27 -0.30 -12.74
CA PRO A 247 -39.58 -1.44 -11.85
C PRO A 247 -38.44 -2.48 -11.86
N CYS A 248 -38.10 -3.02 -10.68
CA CYS A 248 -37.04 -4.02 -10.49
C CYS A 248 -37.32 -4.92 -9.29
N ILE A 249 -36.64 -6.07 -9.21
CA ILE A 249 -36.65 -6.95 -8.04
C ILE A 249 -35.32 -6.83 -7.30
N ILE A 250 -35.40 -6.67 -5.97
CA ILE A 250 -34.25 -6.76 -5.06
C ILE A 250 -34.41 -8.05 -4.25
N PHE A 251 -33.52 -9.01 -4.49
CA PHE A 251 -33.48 -10.28 -3.78
C PHE A 251 -32.37 -10.26 -2.73
N ILE A 252 -32.75 -10.52 -1.48
CA ILE A 252 -31.83 -10.67 -0.35
C ILE A 252 -31.89 -12.13 0.07
N ASP A 253 -30.82 -12.88 -0.22
CA ASP A 253 -30.68 -14.26 0.27
C ASP A 253 -30.28 -14.25 1.75
N GLU A 254 -30.47 -15.34 2.49
CA GLU A 254 -30.01 -15.47 3.88
C GLU A 254 -30.39 -14.27 4.79
N ILE A 255 -31.63 -13.76 4.67
CA ILE A 255 -32.09 -12.58 5.43
C ILE A 255 -32.05 -12.81 6.95
N ASP A 256 -32.06 -14.07 7.39
CA ASP A 256 -31.91 -14.47 8.79
C ASP A 256 -30.56 -14.03 9.39
N ALA A 257 -29.51 -13.85 8.57
CA ALA A 257 -28.22 -13.32 9.02
C ALA A 257 -28.32 -11.90 9.59
N VAL A 258 -29.27 -11.09 9.13
CA VAL A 258 -29.50 -9.70 9.59
C VAL A 258 -30.73 -9.57 10.49
N GLY A 259 -31.68 -10.50 10.39
CA GLY A 259 -32.97 -10.46 11.09
C GLY A 259 -32.96 -11.00 12.52
N ARG A 260 -31.79 -11.33 13.10
CA ARG A 260 -31.73 -11.87 14.46
C ARG A 260 -32.21 -10.80 15.46
N HIS A 261 -33.07 -11.21 16.40
CA HIS A 261 -33.52 -10.35 17.49
C HIS A 261 -32.32 -9.62 18.11
N ARG A 262 -32.43 -8.31 18.28
CA ARG A 262 -31.49 -7.57 19.13
C ARG A 262 -31.50 -8.27 20.49
N GLY A 263 -30.38 -8.89 20.86
CA GLY A 263 -30.21 -9.37 22.23
C GLY A 263 -30.44 -8.20 23.15
N ALA A 264 -31.35 -8.35 24.11
CA ALA A 264 -31.28 -7.54 25.31
C ALA A 264 -29.85 -7.72 25.84
N GLY A 265 -29.10 -6.62 25.91
CA GLY A 265 -27.83 -6.61 26.62
C GLY A 265 -28.05 -6.96 28.09
#